data_AF-J2R4Y3-F1
#
_entry.id   AF-J2R4Y3-F1
#
_cell.length_a   1.000
_cell.length_b   1.000
_cell.length_c   1.000
_cell.angle_alpha   90.00
_cell.angle_beta   90.00
_cell.angle_gamma   90.00
#
_symmetry.space_group_name_H-M   'P 1'
#
loop_
_entity.id
_entity.type
_entity.pdbx_description
1 polymer ?
#
loop_
_entity_poly.entity_id
_entity_poly.type
_entity_poly.pdbx_seq_one_letter_code
_entity_poly.pdbx_strand_id
1 'polypeptide(L)'
;WRGSHDWNLTGDLSRPYSSSHLIHTWADLAGLSFDELDRSKSVVSDSFKARPLMIGNPYEREQRALIDFSLMKPKTSPAVVQQ
;
A
#
# COMPACT_ATOMS: atom_id res chain seq x y z
N TRP A 1 21.80 0.84 8.99
CA TRP A 1 20.70 0.06 8.40
C TRP A 1 20.97 -0.28 6.93
N ARG A 2 21.28 0.67 6.04
CA ARG A 2 21.52 0.44 4.60
C ARG A 2 22.59 -0.62 4.25
N GLY A 3 23.63 -0.77 5.08
CA GLY A 3 24.73 -1.73 4.82
C GLY A 3 24.43 -3.19 5.18
N SER A 4 23.31 -3.49 5.84
CA SER A 4 22.94 -4.84 6.28
C SER A 4 21.65 -5.37 5.64
N HIS A 5 21.03 -4.60 4.73
CA HIS A 5 19.74 -4.92 4.14
C HIS A 5 19.88 -5.08 2.63
N ASP A 6 19.84 -6.32 2.17
CA ASP A 6 19.78 -6.68 0.75
C ASP A 6 18.31 -6.75 0.31
N TRP A 7 17.71 -5.59 0.04
CA TRP A 7 16.30 -5.51 -0.34
C TRP A 7 16.11 -5.91 -1.81
N ASN A 8 15.55 -7.10 -2.03
CA ASN A 8 15.02 -7.49 -3.33
C ASN A 8 13.51 -7.25 -3.40
N LEU A 9 13.10 -6.09 -3.94
CA LEU A 9 11.70 -5.68 -4.04
C LEU A 9 11.05 -6.07 -5.39
N THR A 10 11.78 -6.75 -6.27
CA THR A 10 11.29 -7.07 -7.62
C THR A 10 10.01 -7.92 -7.58
N GLY A 11 9.87 -8.80 -6.60
CA GLY A 11 8.66 -9.61 -6.39
C GLY A 11 7.46 -8.85 -5.83
N ASP A 12 7.65 -7.62 -5.36
CA ASP A 12 6.65 -6.91 -4.54
C ASP A 12 5.90 -5.83 -5.32
N LEU A 13 6.31 -5.57 -6.57
CA LEU A 13 5.80 -4.48 -7.41
C LEU A 13 4.29 -4.57 -7.70
N SER A 14 3.71 -5.77 -7.65
CA SER A 14 2.28 -6.01 -7.89
C SER A 14 1.44 -6.08 -6.62
N ARG A 15 2.02 -5.85 -5.43
CA ARG A 15 1.27 -5.91 -4.17
C ARG A 15 0.28 -4.73 -4.09
N PRO A 16 -1.03 -4.97 -3.89
CA PRO A 16 -2.00 -3.88 -3.75
C PRO A 16 -1.74 -3.11 -2.46
N TYR A 17 -1.49 -1.81 -2.56
CA TYR A 17 -1.01 -1.00 -1.43
C TYR A 17 -1.77 0.32 -1.28
N SER A 18 -2.02 0.72 -0.02
CA SER A 18 -2.65 1.99 0.34
C SER A 18 -1.65 2.88 1.09
N SER A 19 -1.60 4.17 0.74
CA SER A 19 -0.73 5.16 1.37
C SER A 19 -1.06 5.40 2.85
N SER A 20 -2.27 5.05 3.30
CA SER A 20 -2.66 5.07 4.72
C SER A 20 -1.79 4.13 5.58
N HIS A 21 -1.05 3.20 4.98
CA HIS A 21 -0.14 2.29 5.65
C HIS A 21 1.33 2.70 5.55
N LEU A 22 1.63 3.90 5.04
CA LEU A 22 2.98 4.37 4.77
C LEU A 22 3.90 4.31 5.99
N ILE A 23 3.40 4.64 7.18
CA ILE A 23 4.21 4.66 8.40
C ILE A 23 4.79 3.28 8.74
N HIS A 24 4.04 2.20 8.50
CA HIS A 24 4.52 0.84 8.74
C HIS A 24 5.60 0.44 7.75
N THR A 25 5.42 0.74 6.46
CA THR A 25 6.43 0.50 5.41
C THR A 25 7.70 1.28 5.67
N TRP A 26 7.58 2.57 5.99
CA TRP A 26 8.74 3.42 6.23
C TRP A 26 9.53 2.97 7.47
N ALA A 27 8.85 2.62 8.55
CA ALA A 27 9.50 2.08 9.75
C ALA A 27 10.24 0.76 9.47
N ASP A 28 9.63 -0.13 8.69
CA ASP A 28 10.23 -1.40 8.27
C ASP A 28 11.51 -1.17 7.44
N LEU A 29 11.47 -0.24 6.48
CA LEU A 29 12.64 0.19 5.70
C LEU A 29 13.73 0.85 6.55
N ALA A 30 13.35 1.61 7.58
CA ALA A 30 14.28 2.26 8.49
C ALA A 30 14.86 1.28 9.52
N GLY A 31 14.32 0.07 9.64
CA GLY A 31 14.68 -0.91 10.67
C GLY A 31 14.21 -0.50 12.06
N LEU A 32 13.15 0.30 12.16
CA LEU A 32 12.55 0.74 13.42
C LEU A 32 11.52 -0.27 13.93
N SER A 33 11.33 -0.31 15.24
CA SER A 33 10.31 -1.15 15.89
C SER A 33 9.65 -0.38 17.03
N PHE A 34 8.34 -0.50 17.16
CA PHE A 34 7.49 0.07 18.20
C PHE A 34 6.23 -0.78 18.36
N ASP A 35 5.49 -0.61 19.46
CA ASP A 35 4.42 -1.54 19.84
C ASP A 35 3.28 -1.61 18.80
N GLU A 36 2.94 -0.49 18.16
CA GLU A 36 1.90 -0.42 17.12
C GLU A 36 2.40 -0.76 15.71
N LEU A 37 3.68 -1.14 15.54
CA LEU A 37 4.22 -1.48 14.23
C LEU A 37 3.60 -2.79 13.72
N ASP A 38 2.74 -2.67 12.71
CA ASP A 38 2.17 -3.82 12.01
C ASP A 38 2.93 -4.10 10.71
N ARG A 39 3.87 -5.06 10.76
CA ARG A 39 4.65 -5.48 9.58
C ARG A 39 3.79 -6.07 8.45
N SER A 40 2.62 -6.61 8.76
CA SER A 40 1.73 -7.12 7.72
C SER A 40 1.13 -5.99 6.86
N LYS A 41 1.24 -4.72 7.30
CA LYS A 41 0.87 -3.51 6.53
C LYS A 41 2.05 -2.91 5.74
N SER A 42 3.27 -3.39 5.96
CA SER A 42 4.45 -2.95 5.20
C SER A 42 4.54 -3.70 3.87
N VAL A 43 4.58 -2.96 2.75
CA VAL A 43 4.66 -3.58 1.41
C VAL A 43 5.97 -4.31 1.17
N VAL A 44 7.02 -3.97 1.92
CA VAL A 44 8.36 -4.57 1.80
C VAL A 44 8.60 -5.71 2.78
N SER A 45 7.61 -6.04 3.63
CA SER A 45 7.72 -7.14 4.58
C SER A 45 7.37 -8.48 3.92
N ASP A 46 8.08 -9.55 4.28
CA ASP A 46 7.68 -10.92 3.94
C ASP A 46 6.32 -11.31 4.55
N SER A 47 5.92 -10.63 5.64
CA SER A 47 4.66 -10.86 6.33
C SER A 47 3.47 -10.08 5.74
N PHE A 48 3.68 -9.37 4.62
CA PHE A 48 2.66 -8.54 3.98
C PHE A 48 1.38 -9.32 3.67
N LYS A 49 0.23 -8.69 3.94
CA LYS A 49 -1.08 -9.22 3.59
C LYS A 49 -1.85 -8.19 2.77
N ALA A 50 -2.35 -8.61 1.61
CA ALA A 50 -3.22 -7.78 0.79
C ALA A 50 -4.52 -7.45 1.54
N ARG A 51 -5.01 -6.22 1.38
CA ARG A 51 -6.22 -5.69 2.04
C ARG A 51 -7.06 -4.88 1.07
N PRO A 52 -8.37 -4.72 1.32
CA PRO A 52 -9.21 -3.78 0.60
C PRO A 52 -8.60 -2.38 0.59
N LEU A 53 -8.53 -1.77 -0.59
CA LEU A 53 -7.94 -0.44 -0.79
C LEU A 53 -9.04 0.60 -0.63
N MET A 54 -9.40 0.88 0.62
CA MET A 54 -10.52 1.78 0.93
C MET A 54 -10.22 3.23 0.48
N ILE A 55 -11.15 3.81 -0.27
CA ILE A 55 -11.13 5.20 -0.71
C ILE A 55 -12.49 5.87 -0.44
N GLY A 56 -12.50 7.19 -0.29
CA GLY A 56 -13.69 7.98 0.04
C GLY A 56 -13.42 8.93 1.21
N ASN A 57 -14.46 9.59 1.70
CA ASN A 57 -14.35 10.51 2.83
C ASN A 57 -14.69 9.76 4.14
N PRO A 58 -13.71 9.46 5.02
CA PRO A 58 -13.97 8.70 6.25
C PRO A 58 -14.88 9.42 7.26
N TYR A 59 -15.12 10.74 7.09
CA TYR A 59 -15.93 11.55 7.99
C TYR A 59 -17.35 11.82 7.45
N GLU A 60 -17.71 11.28 6.30
CA GLU A 60 -19.05 11.39 5.74
C GLU A 60 -20.03 10.51 6.53
N ARG A 61 -21.18 11.08 6.92
CA ARG A 61 -22.18 10.39 7.75
C ARG A 61 -23.15 9.51 6.96
N GLU A 62 -23.16 9.65 5.64
CA GLU A 62 -24.04 8.88 4.76
C GLU A 62 -23.59 7.40 4.69
N GLN A 63 -24.55 6.49 4.49
CA GLN A 63 -24.24 5.07 4.38
C GLN A 63 -23.39 4.84 3.11
N ARG A 64 -22.16 4.31 3.29
CA ARG A 64 -21.13 4.00 2.26
C ARG A 64 -20.07 5.10 1.99
N ALA A 65 -19.63 5.79 3.05
CA ALA A 65 -18.52 6.74 3.03
C ALA A 65 -17.19 6.22 2.43
N LEU A 66 -16.98 4.90 2.41
CA LEU A 66 -15.79 4.26 1.87
C LEU A 66 -16.15 3.10 0.92
N ILE A 67 -15.42 3.01 -0.18
CA ILE A 67 -15.51 1.93 -1.18
C ILE A 67 -14.14 1.31 -1.39
N ASP A 68 -14.09 0.02 -1.70
CA ASP A 68 -12.84 -0.62 -2.11
C ASP A 68 -12.49 -0.21 -3.54
N PHE A 69 -11.31 0.37 -3.73
CA PHE A 69 -10.79 0.80 -5.02
C PHE A 69 -10.73 -0.35 -6.04
N SER A 70 -10.55 -1.59 -5.59
CA SER A 70 -10.54 -2.77 -6.48
C SER A 70 -11.85 -2.97 -7.25
N LEU A 71 -12.97 -2.44 -6.74
CA LEU A 71 -14.29 -2.52 -7.36
C LEU A 71 -14.52 -1.45 -8.43
N MET A 72 -13.64 -0.44 -8.53
CA MET A 72 -13.73 0.56 -9.58
C MET A 72 -13.28 -0.01 -10.92
N LYS A 73 -14.08 0.20 -11.96
CA LYS A 73 -13.65 -0.10 -13.33
C LYS A 73 -12.52 0.87 -13.71
N PRO A 74 -11.34 0.39 -14.14
CA PRO A 74 -10.29 1.27 -14.62
C PRO A 74 -10.83 2.07 -15.81
N LYS A 75 -10.63 3.40 -15.78
CA LYS A 75 -10.87 4.21 -16.97
C LYS A 75 -9.84 3.76 -18.02
N THR A 76 -10.32 3.36 -19.20
CA THR A 76 -9.46 3.11 -20.36
C THR A 76 -8.61 4.35 -20.58
N SER A 77 -7.31 4.26 -20.29
CA SER A 77 -6.38 5.34 -20.61
C SER A 77 -6.28 5.41 -22.13
N PRO A 78 -6.45 6.59 -22.77
CA PRO A 78 -6.18 6.72 -24.19
C PRO A 78 -4.72 6.31 -24.41
N ALA A 79 -4.52 5.40 -25.36
CA ALA A 79 -3.21 4.85 -25.69
C ALA A 79 -2.20 5.99 -25.84
N VAL A 80 -1.11 5.94 -25.07
CA VAL A 80 0.02 6.85 -25.25
C VAL A 80 0.59 6.54 -26.63
N VAL A 81 0.30 7.41 -27.60
CA VAL A 81 0.92 7.40 -28.92
C VAL A 81 2.38 7.79 -28.71
N GLN A 82 3.27 6.78 -28.74
CA GLN A 82 4.71 6.99 -28.81
C GLN A 82 5.04 7.62 -30.17
N GLN A 83 5.67 8.80 -30.12
CA GLN A 83 6.40 9.42 -31.23
C GLN A 83 7.90 9.22 -31.01
#